data_AF-A0A2D5P4N4-F1
#
_entry.id   AF-A0A2D5P4N4-F1
#
_cell.length_a   1.000
_cell.length_b   1.000
_cell.length_c   1.000
_cell.angle_alpha   90.00
_cell.angle_beta   90.00
_cell.angle_gamma   90.00
#
_symmetry.space_group_name_H-M   'P 1'
#
loop_
_entity.id
_entity.type
_entity.pdbx_description
1 polymer ?
#
loop_
_entity_poly.entity_id
_entity_poly.type
_entity_poly.pdbx_seq_one_letter_code
_entity_poly.pdbx_strand_id
1 'polypeptide(L)'
;MIESHRIEYKLTLTDNFEKEVVSFLNYKDGGIVYIGINSAGEIIGCSNPDEIQLKIKDKLKHNILPSCLGLFEVILEKIEDKDVIKVIVASGMEKPYYIKKYGMSSKGCFIRIGSSSEPM
;
A
#
# COMPACT_ATOMS: atom_id res chain seq x y z
N MET A 1 -10.18 -13.98 -6.04
CA MET A 1 -9.48 -13.24 -4.98
C MET A 1 -10.35 -12.04 -4.61
N ILE A 2 -10.58 -11.73 -3.32
CA ILE A 2 -11.51 -10.65 -2.91
C ILE A 2 -10.77 -9.67 -2.00
N GLU A 3 -10.92 -8.37 -2.26
CA GLU A 3 -10.39 -7.32 -1.40
C GLU A 3 -11.02 -7.36 0.00
N SER A 4 -10.28 -6.91 0.99
CA SER A 4 -10.76 -6.91 2.37
C SER A 4 -10.14 -5.76 3.14
N HIS A 5 -10.49 -5.65 4.42
CA HIS A 5 -9.86 -4.71 5.33
C HIS A 5 -8.35 -4.91 5.52
N ARG A 6 -7.76 -5.99 5.00
CA ARG A 6 -6.32 -6.28 5.04
C ARG A 6 -5.70 -6.52 3.66
N ILE A 7 -6.48 -6.49 2.59
CA ILE A 7 -6.01 -6.85 1.25
C ILE A 7 -6.53 -5.83 0.24
N GLU A 8 -5.61 -5.20 -0.48
CA GLU A 8 -5.88 -4.27 -1.56
C GLU A 8 -5.25 -4.78 -2.86
N TYR A 9 -5.98 -4.68 -3.97
CA TYR A 9 -5.48 -5.00 -5.30
C TYR A 9 -5.30 -3.75 -6.15
N LYS A 10 -4.14 -3.64 -6.80
CA LYS A 10 -3.86 -2.63 -7.82
C LYS A 10 -3.24 -3.28 -9.03
N LEU A 11 -3.75 -2.92 -10.21
CA LEU A 11 -3.16 -3.38 -11.45
C LEU A 11 -1.75 -2.78 -11.64
N THR A 12 -1.59 -1.50 -11.33
CA THR A 12 -0.35 -0.76 -11.47
C THR A 12 -0.08 0.11 -10.25
N LEU A 13 1.17 0.54 -10.07
CA LEU A 13 1.53 1.55 -9.09
C LEU A 13 0.94 2.91 -9.51
N THR A 14 0.07 3.49 -8.67
CA THR A 14 -0.59 4.77 -8.91
C THR A 14 -0.26 5.78 -7.82
N ASP A 15 -0.63 7.05 -7.99
CA ASP A 15 -0.46 8.09 -6.96
C ASP A 15 -1.35 7.91 -5.73
N ASN A 16 -2.32 6.99 -5.79
CA ASN A 16 -3.13 6.60 -4.65
C ASN A 16 -2.46 5.52 -3.80
N PHE A 17 -1.29 5.00 -4.20
CA PHE A 17 -0.59 3.97 -3.45
C PHE A 17 -0.25 4.42 -2.02
N GLU A 18 0.24 5.65 -1.85
CA GLU A 18 0.54 6.19 -0.53
C GLU A 18 -0.71 6.28 0.37
N LYS A 19 -1.90 6.54 -0.21
CA LYS A 19 -3.17 6.55 0.53
C LYS A 19 -3.47 5.18 1.14
N GLU A 20 -3.31 4.11 0.35
CA GLU A 20 -3.59 2.75 0.82
C GLU A 20 -2.59 2.29 1.88
N VAL A 21 -1.31 2.67 1.76
CA VAL A 21 -0.32 2.34 2.77
C VAL A 21 -0.54 3.13 4.06
N VAL A 22 -0.85 4.42 3.98
CA VAL A 22 -1.22 5.23 5.16
C VAL A 22 -2.44 4.66 5.87
N SER A 23 -3.45 4.21 5.13
CA SER A 23 -4.65 3.63 5.75
C SER A 23 -4.34 2.34 6.51
N PHE A 24 -3.41 1.50 6.02
CA PHE A 24 -2.94 0.31 6.72
C PHE A 24 -2.05 0.63 7.92
N LEU A 25 -1.15 1.61 7.82
CA LEU A 25 -0.33 2.08 8.95
C LEU A 25 -1.21 2.56 10.12
N ASN A 26 -2.31 3.25 9.81
CA ASN A 26 -3.26 3.73 10.82
C ASN A 26 -4.26 2.65 11.27
N TYR A 27 -4.46 1.59 10.48
CA TYR A 27 -5.30 0.47 10.85
C TYR A 27 -4.65 -0.42 11.91
N LYS A 28 -5.45 -1.09 12.75
CA LYS A 28 -4.97 -1.88 13.89
C LYS A 28 -4.11 -3.10 13.51
N ASP A 29 -4.38 -3.73 12.37
CA ASP A 29 -3.77 -5.02 12.00
C ASP A 29 -2.85 -4.93 10.77
N GLY A 30 -2.59 -3.70 10.28
CA GLY A 30 -1.88 -3.49 9.01
C GLY A 30 -2.63 -4.09 7.82
N GLY A 31 -1.90 -4.45 6.77
CA GLY A 31 -2.47 -5.08 5.58
C GLY A 31 -1.45 -5.39 4.49
N ILE A 32 -1.97 -5.75 3.33
CA ILE A 32 -1.20 -6.16 2.15
C ILE A 32 -1.76 -5.43 0.93
N VAL A 33 -0.86 -4.85 0.13
CA VAL A 33 -1.18 -4.33 -1.21
C VAL A 33 -0.51 -5.24 -2.23
N TYR A 34 -1.28 -5.78 -3.18
CA TYR A 34 -0.72 -6.47 -4.34
C TYR A 34 -0.73 -5.55 -5.56
N ILE A 35 0.40 -5.48 -6.27
CA ILE A 35 0.56 -4.78 -7.55
C ILE A 35 0.70 -5.82 -8.67
N GLY A 36 -0.09 -5.65 -9.73
CA GLY A 36 -0.20 -6.61 -10.85
C GLY A 36 -1.49 -7.44 -10.82
N ILE A 37 -2.43 -7.12 -9.93
CA ILE A 37 -3.75 -7.76 -9.83
C ILE A 37 -4.82 -6.69 -10.01
N ASN A 38 -5.77 -6.91 -10.92
CA ASN A 38 -6.84 -5.92 -11.14
C ASN A 38 -7.91 -5.98 -10.03
N SER A 39 -8.88 -5.06 -10.06
CA SER A 39 -9.96 -4.99 -9.05
C SER A 39 -10.93 -6.18 -9.10
N ALA A 40 -10.96 -6.94 -10.20
CA ALA A 40 -11.69 -8.20 -10.30
C ALA A 40 -10.93 -9.38 -9.68
N GLY A 41 -9.69 -9.17 -9.24
CA GLY A 41 -8.81 -10.21 -8.69
C GLY A 41 -8.09 -11.04 -9.75
N GLU A 42 -8.10 -10.61 -11.01
CA GLU A 42 -7.37 -11.28 -12.10
C GLU A 42 -5.89 -10.88 -12.06
N ILE A 43 -5.01 -11.87 -12.19
CA ILE A 43 -3.56 -11.67 -12.17
C ILE A 43 -3.11 -11.28 -13.58
N ILE A 44 -2.65 -10.05 -13.73
CA ILE A 44 -2.11 -9.54 -15.00
C ILE A 44 -0.58 -9.57 -15.01
N GLY A 45 0.02 -9.33 -13.85
CA GLY A 45 1.48 -9.26 -13.66
C GLY A 45 2.07 -7.88 -13.92
N CYS A 46 3.33 -7.71 -13.53
CA CYS A 46 4.13 -6.50 -13.67
C CYS A 46 5.18 -6.70 -14.77
N SER A 47 5.28 -5.77 -15.73
CA SER A 47 6.28 -5.87 -16.80
C SER A 47 7.71 -5.54 -16.34
N ASN A 48 7.87 -4.60 -15.40
CA ASN A 48 9.17 -4.15 -14.87
C ASN A 48 9.18 -4.22 -13.32
N PRO A 49 9.14 -5.42 -12.71
CA PRO A 49 8.96 -5.54 -11.27
C PRO A 49 10.07 -4.86 -10.46
N ASP A 50 11.33 -4.90 -10.89
CA ASP A 50 12.44 -4.25 -10.19
C ASP A 50 12.29 -2.73 -10.10
N GLU A 51 11.93 -2.09 -11.21
CA GLU A 51 11.69 -0.64 -11.26
C GLU A 51 10.51 -0.24 -10.36
N ILE A 52 9.44 -1.02 -10.37
CA ILE A 52 8.26 -0.77 -9.54
C ILE A 52 8.60 -0.93 -8.05
N GLN A 53 9.38 -1.95 -7.67
CA GLN A 53 9.83 -2.15 -6.29
C GLN A 53 10.68 -0.97 -5.80
N LEU A 54 11.58 -0.44 -6.63
CA LEU A 54 12.37 0.75 -6.30
C LEU A 54 11.47 1.98 -6.09
N LYS A 55 10.50 2.22 -6.99
CA LYS A 55 9.54 3.33 -6.87
C LYS A 55 8.67 3.23 -5.62
N ILE A 56 8.23 2.01 -5.25
CA ILE A 56 7.47 1.76 -4.01
C ILE A 56 8.31 2.18 -2.81
N LYS A 57 9.55 1.67 -2.70
CA LYS A 57 10.45 1.98 -1.57
C LYS A 57 10.70 3.48 -1.45
N ASP A 58 10.95 4.16 -2.58
CA ASP A 58 11.19 5.60 -2.62
C ASP A 58 9.97 6.41 -2.16
N LYS A 59 8.79 6.12 -2.72
CA LYS A 59 7.52 6.75 -2.32
C LYS A 59 7.25 6.61 -0.83
N LEU A 60 7.34 5.40 -0.27
CA LEU A 60 7.05 5.16 1.15
C LEU A 60 8.03 5.87 2.07
N LYS A 61 9.33 5.86 1.71
CA LYS A 61 10.38 6.52 2.49
C LYS A 61 10.23 8.04 2.53
N HIS A 62 9.81 8.66 1.42
CA HIS A 62 9.87 10.11 1.28
C HIS A 62 8.52 10.83 1.44
N ASN A 63 7.41 10.13 1.18
CA ASN A 63 6.09 10.75 1.12
C ASN A 63 5.22 10.48 2.36
N ILE A 64 5.66 9.68 3.32
CA ILE A 64 4.88 9.35 4.54
C ILE A 64 5.57 9.88 5.79
N LEU A 65 4.79 10.49 6.69
CA LEU A 65 5.22 10.89 8.03
C LEU A 65 4.20 10.42 9.07
N PRO A 66 4.61 10.02 10.29
CA PRO A 66 5.98 9.70 10.70
C PRO A 66 6.65 8.65 9.80
N SER A 67 7.96 8.49 9.94
CA SER A 67 8.70 7.53 9.10
C SER A 67 8.10 6.13 9.23
N CYS A 68 7.78 5.49 8.11
CA CYS A 68 7.28 4.11 8.08
C CYS A 68 8.39 3.09 7.80
N LEU A 69 9.67 3.48 7.90
CA LEU A 69 10.80 2.56 7.73
C LEU A 69 10.74 1.45 8.78
N GLY A 70 10.87 0.20 8.34
CA GLY A 70 10.72 -0.99 9.18
C GLY A 70 9.28 -1.46 9.37
N LEU A 71 8.28 -0.72 8.88
CA LEU A 71 6.86 -1.11 8.94
C LEU A 71 6.33 -1.68 7.63
N PHE A 72 7.19 -1.92 6.64
CA PHE A 72 6.78 -2.54 5.39
C PHE A 72 7.85 -3.47 4.83
N GLU A 73 7.39 -4.43 4.03
CA GLU A 73 8.21 -5.34 3.25
C GLU A 73 7.69 -5.36 1.81
N VAL A 74 8.60 -5.39 0.83
CA VAL A 74 8.26 -5.46 -0.59
C VAL A 74 8.84 -6.76 -1.14
N ILE A 75 7.96 -7.65 -1.59
CA ILE A 75 8.29 -9.00 -2.04
C ILE A 75 7.85 -9.15 -3.49
N LEU A 76 8.71 -9.70 -4.34
CA LEU A 76 8.33 -10.16 -5.67
C LEU A 76 7.93 -11.63 -5.59
N GLU A 77 6.68 -11.95 -5.90
CA GLU A 77 6.13 -13.30 -5.93
C GLU A 77 5.72 -13.66 -7.37
N LYS A 78 5.87 -14.92 -7.76
CA LYS A 78 5.25 -15.46 -8.99
C LYS A 78 3.90 -16.06 -8.67
N ILE A 79 2.84 -15.55 -9.29
CA ILE A 79 1.48 -16.07 -9.16
C ILE A 79 0.99 -16.38 -10.58
N GLU A 80 0.63 -17.64 -10.85
CA GLU A 80 0.28 -18.10 -12.20
C GLU A 80 1.35 -17.74 -13.24
N ASP A 81 2.63 -17.97 -12.88
CA ASP A 81 3.84 -17.63 -13.65
C ASP A 81 4.05 -16.14 -13.97
N LYS A 82 3.18 -15.26 -13.48
CA LYS A 82 3.26 -13.81 -13.64
C LYS A 82 3.90 -13.18 -12.40
N ASP A 83 4.72 -12.16 -12.65
CA ASP A 83 5.41 -11.42 -11.60
C ASP A 83 4.44 -10.44 -10.91
N VAL A 84 4.23 -10.61 -9.61
CA VAL A 84 3.34 -9.79 -8.78
C VAL A 84 4.12 -9.25 -7.59
N ILE A 85 3.96 -7.96 -7.29
CA ILE A 85 4.62 -7.36 -6.13
C ILE A 85 3.64 -7.35 -4.97
N LYS A 86 4.06 -7.91 -3.85
CA LYS A 86 3.34 -7.91 -2.59
C LYS A 86 4.01 -6.94 -1.62
N VAL A 87 3.26 -5.95 -1.17
CA VAL A 87 3.71 -4.98 -0.16
C VAL A 87 2.99 -5.29 1.14
N ILE A 88 3.71 -5.83 2.11
CA ILE A 88 3.19 -6.09 3.45
C ILE A 88 3.41 -4.82 4.27
N VAL A 89 2.38 -4.36 4.99
CA VAL A 89 2.40 -3.16 5.81
C VAL A 89 1.94 -3.52 7.22
N ALA A 90 2.78 -3.23 8.22
CA ALA A 90 2.46 -3.40 9.62
C ALA A 90 1.62 -2.22 10.15
N SER A 91 0.94 -2.43 11.29
CA SER A 91 0.32 -1.32 12.02
C SER A 91 1.41 -0.43 12.62
N GLY A 92 1.30 0.89 12.43
CA GLY A 92 2.23 1.85 12.99
C GLY A 92 1.87 2.20 14.44
N MET A 93 2.88 2.54 15.24
CA MET A 93 2.67 2.93 16.65
C MET A 93 2.44 4.44 16.82
N GLU A 94 2.96 5.26 15.90
CA GLU A 94 2.94 6.72 15.97
C GLU A 94 1.77 7.33 15.17
N LYS A 95 0.57 6.77 15.34
CA LYS A 95 -0.61 7.24 14.59
C LYS A 95 -0.98 8.69 15.00
N PRO A 96 -1.42 9.55 14.06
CA PRO A 96 -1.69 9.21 12.66
C PRO A 96 -0.45 9.33 11.77
N TYR A 97 -0.25 8.33 10.91
CA TYR A 97 0.55 8.44 9.70
C TYR A 97 -0.23 9.22 8.65
N TYR A 98 0.47 9.98 7.82
CA TYR A 98 -0.12 10.83 6.81
C TYR A 98 0.80 11.02 5.61
N ILE A 99 0.20 11.36 4.48
CA ILE A 99 0.94 11.74 3.28
C ILE A 99 1.54 13.14 3.48
N LYS A 100 2.87 13.22 3.49
CA LYS A 100 3.69 14.40 3.81
C LYS A 100 3.24 15.67 3.08
N LYS A 101 2.94 15.59 1.78
CA LYS A 101 2.50 16.75 0.97
C LYS A 101 1.18 17.38 1.44
N TYR A 102 0.34 16.64 2.17
CA TYR A 102 -0.96 17.13 2.63
C TYR A 102 -1.00 17.42 4.15
N GLY A 103 0.09 17.10 4.87
CA GLY A 103 0.16 17.27 6.31
C GLY A 103 -0.87 16.40 7.07
N MET A 104 -1.00 16.67 8.37
CA MET A 104 -2.02 16.04 9.23
C MET A 104 -3.39 16.67 8.95
N SER A 105 -4.00 16.29 7.84
CA SER A 105 -5.33 16.76 7.40
C SER A 105 -6.15 15.61 6.84
N SER A 106 -7.45 15.80 6.62
CA SER A 106 -8.30 14.80 5.97
C SER A 106 -7.88 14.44 4.53
N LYS A 107 -6.98 15.23 3.92
CA LYS A 107 -6.37 14.91 2.63
C LYS A 107 -5.09 14.07 2.74
N GLY A 108 -4.51 14.00 3.94
CA GLY A 108 -3.25 13.30 4.21
C GLY A 108 -3.39 12.08 5.12
N CYS A 109 -4.32 12.10 6.07
CA CYS A 109 -4.58 11.04 7.03
C CYS A 109 -5.71 10.14 6.53
N PHE A 110 -5.46 8.84 6.48
CA PHE A 110 -6.44 7.83 6.08
C PHE A 110 -6.42 6.67 7.05
N ILE A 111 -7.55 5.98 7.22
CA ILE A 111 -7.68 4.76 8.01
C ILE A 111 -8.53 3.74 7.26
N ARG A 112 -8.27 2.44 7.45
CA ARG A 112 -9.12 1.39 6.90
C ARG A 112 -10.44 1.26 7.68
N ILE A 113 -11.55 1.31 6.95
CA ILE A 113 -12.90 0.97 7.41
C ILE A 113 -13.50 -0.04 6.43
N GLY A 114 -13.59 -1.31 6.85
CA GLY A 114 -13.88 -2.39 5.90
C GLY A 114 -12.81 -2.45 4.81
N SER A 115 -13.20 -2.70 3.56
CA SER A 115 -12.29 -2.67 2.41
C SER A 115 -11.92 -1.26 1.94
N SER A 116 -12.47 -0.19 2.54
CA SER A 116 -12.26 1.18 2.08
C SER A 116 -11.21 1.92 2.91
N SER A 117 -10.53 2.86 2.27
CA SER A 117 -9.63 3.83 2.89
C SER A 117 -10.33 5.18 3.04
N GLU A 118 -10.72 5.50 4.27
CA GLU A 118 -11.51 6.69 4.63
C GLU A 118 -10.61 7.80 5.22
N PRO A 119 -10.91 9.08 4.96
CA PRO A 119 -10.27 10.20 5.66
C PRO A 119 -10.44 10.11 7.19
N MET A 120 -9.40 10.46 7.93
CA MET A 120 -9.46 10.66 9.39
C MET A 120 -9.84 12.09 9.75
#